data_AF-A0A137SZD1-F1
#
_entry.id   AF-A0A137SZD1-F1
#
_cell.length_a   1.000
_cell.length_b   1.000
_cell.length_c   1.000
_cell.angle_alpha   90.00
_cell.angle_beta   90.00
_cell.angle_gamma   90.00
#
_symmetry.space_group_name_H-M   'P 1'
#
loop_
_entity.id
_entity.type
_entity.pdbx_description
1 polymer ?
#
loop_
_entity_poly.entity_id
_entity_poly.type
_entity_poly.pdbx_seq_one_letter_code
_entity_poly.pdbx_strand_id
1 'polypeptide(L)'
;MKKINYTLILAFMALSSLFTACQRNGDMPDRTDANSTVDHLIFKEVFYIGYCTYRDLSSYGIKSLYSRYEDANYLVIYNPTNQPISLANMALACHVADPSIQYSLQKEGNGDFTKRYYGIGGMSYFPNDPVTKMPHVIQPGDSVIVVKYACDHKKKFLAENETTEEEAKKNYYGWEALPDYSKLPKDKTFELCNQHELENGMYDPNDKFDNKDIPNMRDLVLGNELPFTGPSQSMRIALVKLPDGDASKPHTKDENGFYPDESPRSRSNWYHLYDLYGTEQDKINDETDPLKKRELEKNRKYPTAYWHIIYNTTGMGGFYVAELNYNWVVDFLTICPSTEKKMDLLTGPSSVTVYDATGRPIMEGTEEKKEKVWWYDRGTASVCNRIFTSGDFSNSSFDPSQLQGALIRRTNGKGFVAEMSSALNYTKGVPSLSRRDSKGKPLDMTAYWKVNSINARAKKK
;
A
#
# COMPACT_ATOMS: atom_id res chain seq x y z
N MET A 1 -40.36 -31.82 -23.70
CA MET A 1 -40.16 -31.57 -22.26
C MET A 1 -38.68 -31.78 -21.93
N LYS A 2 -37.88 -30.70 -21.84
CA LYS A 2 -36.45 -30.81 -21.51
C LYS A 2 -36.32 -30.87 -19.97
N LYS A 3 -35.79 -31.98 -19.46
CA LYS A 3 -35.44 -32.15 -18.03
C LYS A 3 -34.38 -31.12 -17.69
N ILE A 4 -34.76 -30.10 -16.91
CA ILE A 4 -33.82 -29.16 -16.31
C ILE A 4 -33.08 -29.92 -15.21
N ASN A 5 -31.75 -29.95 -15.28
CA ASN A 5 -30.88 -30.65 -14.34
C ASN A 5 -30.94 -29.97 -12.95
N TYR A 6 -31.85 -30.44 -12.11
CA TYR A 6 -31.99 -30.03 -10.70
C TYR A 6 -30.69 -30.21 -9.89
N THR A 7 -29.77 -31.08 -10.33
CA THR A 7 -28.47 -31.31 -9.69
C THR A 7 -27.53 -30.10 -9.76
N LEU A 8 -27.60 -29.29 -10.82
CA LEU A 8 -26.76 -28.09 -10.96
C LEU A 8 -27.27 -26.94 -10.08
N ILE A 9 -28.59 -26.81 -9.94
CA ILE A 9 -29.24 -25.78 -9.10
C ILE A 9 -29.06 -26.12 -7.62
N LEU A 10 -29.13 -27.40 -7.23
CA LEU A 10 -28.80 -27.84 -5.87
C LEU A 10 -27.32 -27.66 -5.52
N ALA A 11 -26.39 -27.83 -6.47
CA ALA A 11 -24.98 -27.54 -6.27
C ALA A 11 -24.71 -26.03 -6.08
N PHE A 12 -25.41 -25.16 -6.82
CA PHE A 12 -25.32 -23.70 -6.64
C PHE A 12 -25.96 -23.21 -5.32
N MET A 13 -27.05 -23.82 -4.87
CA MET A 13 -27.67 -23.50 -3.57
C MET A 13 -26.89 -24.07 -2.38
N ALA A 14 -26.23 -25.22 -2.53
CA ALA A 14 -25.32 -25.75 -1.51
C ALA A 14 -24.06 -24.88 -1.37
N LEU A 15 -23.49 -24.38 -2.48
CA LEU A 15 -22.37 -23.44 -2.43
C LEU A 15 -22.75 -22.11 -1.76
N SER A 16 -23.95 -21.54 -2.02
CA SER A 16 -24.35 -20.29 -1.39
C SER A 16 -24.65 -20.43 0.12
N SER A 17 -25.06 -21.60 0.58
CA SER A 17 -25.26 -21.91 2.01
C SER A 17 -23.97 -22.23 2.79
N LEU A 18 -22.86 -22.52 2.10
CA LEU A 18 -21.53 -22.65 2.72
C LEU A 18 -20.85 -21.28 2.93
N PHE A 19 -21.38 -20.20 2.33
CA PHE A 19 -20.90 -18.83 2.54
C PHE A 19 -21.67 -18.05 3.62
N THR A 20 -22.67 -18.64 4.28
CA THR A 20 -23.45 -17.97 5.34
C THR A 20 -22.95 -18.25 6.76
N ALA A 21 -21.90 -19.05 6.95
CA ALA A 21 -21.25 -19.26 8.25
C ALA A 21 -19.97 -18.41 8.42
N CYS A 22 -20.03 -17.11 8.14
CA CYS A 22 -18.97 -16.16 8.52
C CYS A 22 -19.51 -14.72 8.63
N GLN A 23 -20.68 -14.53 9.25
CA GLN A 23 -20.91 -13.27 9.97
C GLN A 23 -20.11 -13.36 11.28
N ARG A 24 -18.79 -13.17 11.17
CA ARG A 24 -17.95 -12.92 12.34
C ARG A 24 -18.33 -11.52 12.83
N ASN A 25 -18.83 -11.46 14.06
CA ASN A 25 -18.84 -10.23 14.86
C ASN A 25 -17.47 -9.57 14.67
N GLY A 26 -17.43 -8.25 14.46
CA GLY A 26 -16.26 -7.46 14.05
C GLY A 26 -15.04 -7.47 14.98
N ASP A 27 -14.85 -8.53 15.77
CA ASP A 27 -13.63 -8.86 16.47
C ASP A 27 -12.76 -9.76 15.57
N MET A 28 -11.53 -9.30 15.35
CA MET A 28 -10.51 -10.01 14.60
C MET A 28 -10.19 -11.35 15.28
N PRO A 29 -9.88 -12.43 14.55
CA PRO A 29 -9.40 -13.66 15.17
C PRO A 29 -8.04 -13.38 15.84
N ASP A 30 -8.01 -13.45 17.16
CA ASP A 30 -6.82 -13.19 17.99
C ASP A 30 -5.78 -14.31 17.93
N ARG A 31 -6.09 -15.46 17.32
CA ARG A 31 -5.18 -16.59 17.19
C ARG A 31 -5.40 -17.35 15.88
N THR A 32 -4.34 -17.48 15.08
CA THR A 32 -4.19 -18.54 14.09
C THR A 32 -3.55 -19.75 14.78
N ASP A 33 -4.07 -20.95 14.53
CA ASP A 33 -3.42 -22.19 14.92
C ASP A 33 -2.10 -22.35 14.14
N ALA A 34 -1.19 -23.19 14.66
CA ALA A 34 0.16 -23.40 14.13
C ALA A 34 0.21 -24.04 12.71
N ASN A 35 -0.92 -24.11 12.01
CA ASN A 35 -1.07 -24.70 10.67
C ASN A 35 -1.23 -23.65 9.56
N SER A 36 -1.06 -22.35 9.86
CA SER A 36 -1.04 -21.30 8.85
C SER A 36 0.07 -21.59 7.83
N THR A 37 -0.26 -21.64 6.54
CA THR A 37 0.71 -21.82 5.45
C THR A 37 1.45 -20.53 5.09
N VAL A 38 1.14 -19.43 5.76
CA VAL A 38 1.76 -18.11 5.58
C VAL A 38 3.00 -18.01 6.47
N ASP A 39 4.17 -17.82 5.84
CA ASP A 39 5.50 -17.81 6.46
C ASP A 39 6.19 -16.44 6.45
N HIS A 40 5.44 -15.38 6.15
CA HIS A 40 5.90 -14.01 6.02
C HIS A 40 4.91 -13.02 6.67
N LEU A 41 5.33 -11.76 6.80
CA LEU A 41 4.45 -10.69 7.29
C LEU A 41 3.36 -10.36 6.29
N ILE A 42 2.15 -10.09 6.78
CA ILE A 42 1.00 -9.75 5.93
C ILE A 42 0.40 -8.40 6.27
N PHE A 43 -0.18 -7.74 5.28
CA PHE A 43 -1.22 -6.75 5.47
C PHE A 43 -2.48 -7.44 6.01
N LYS A 44 -2.69 -7.32 7.32
CA LYS A 44 -3.84 -7.89 8.04
C LYS A 44 -5.09 -7.05 7.86
N GLU A 45 -4.94 -5.73 7.90
CA GLU A 45 -6.03 -4.79 7.78
C GLU A 45 -5.59 -3.51 7.09
N VAL A 46 -6.43 -2.98 6.20
CA VAL A 46 -6.19 -1.72 5.49
C VAL A 46 -7.44 -0.86 5.51
N PHE A 47 -7.33 0.30 6.15
CA PHE A 47 -8.38 1.31 6.20
C PHE A 47 -7.97 2.49 5.32
N TYR A 48 -8.60 2.58 4.14
CA TYR A 48 -8.20 3.51 3.08
C TYR A 48 -9.31 4.50 2.67
N ILE A 49 -10.56 4.21 3.05
CA ILE A 49 -11.70 4.95 2.51
C ILE A 49 -11.90 6.30 3.21
N GLY A 50 -11.24 6.53 4.35
CA GLY A 50 -11.34 7.77 5.10
C GLY A 50 -12.70 7.98 5.75
N TYR A 51 -12.82 9.08 6.47
CA TYR A 51 -14.01 9.46 7.21
C TYR A 51 -14.94 10.41 6.47
N CYS A 52 -16.22 10.06 6.34
CA CYS A 52 -17.19 10.97 5.74
C CYS A 52 -17.58 12.08 6.74
N THR A 53 -17.44 13.32 6.30
CA THR A 53 -17.95 14.51 7.01
C THR A 53 -18.93 15.26 6.12
N TYR A 54 -19.78 16.07 6.74
CA TYR A 54 -20.73 16.93 6.04
C TYR A 54 -20.73 18.31 6.66
N ARG A 55 -20.59 19.34 5.82
CA ARG A 55 -20.66 20.74 6.22
C ARG A 55 -21.97 21.33 5.73
N ASP A 56 -22.81 21.73 6.67
CA ASP A 56 -24.03 22.46 6.41
C ASP A 56 -23.71 23.94 6.16
N LEU A 57 -24.01 24.42 4.96
CA LEU A 57 -23.78 25.79 4.51
C LEU A 57 -25.09 26.51 4.18
N SER A 58 -26.23 25.90 4.49
CA SER A 58 -27.56 26.45 4.17
C SER A 58 -27.79 27.84 4.75
N SER A 59 -27.25 28.14 5.94
CA SER A 59 -27.32 29.48 6.56
C SER A 59 -26.63 30.58 5.75
N TYR A 60 -25.70 30.21 4.87
CA TYR A 60 -24.97 31.13 3.99
C TYR A 60 -25.57 31.18 2.57
N GLY A 61 -26.69 30.49 2.32
CA GLY A 61 -27.29 30.39 0.98
C GLY A 61 -26.45 29.58 -0.02
N ILE A 62 -25.47 28.81 0.46
CA ILE A 62 -24.57 28.00 -0.36
C ILE A 62 -24.91 26.52 -0.19
N LYS A 63 -24.67 25.73 -1.22
CA LYS A 63 -24.89 24.29 -1.19
C LYS A 63 -23.97 23.63 -0.15
N SER A 64 -24.58 22.95 0.82
CA SER A 64 -23.89 22.09 1.77
C SER A 64 -23.17 20.95 1.05
N LEU A 65 -22.06 20.49 1.61
CA LEU A 65 -21.13 19.58 0.93
C LEU A 65 -20.65 18.46 1.85
N TYR A 66 -20.48 17.29 1.25
CA TYR A 66 -19.77 16.19 1.89
C TYR A 66 -18.27 16.41 1.75
N SER A 67 -17.49 15.72 2.56
CA SER A 67 -16.04 15.65 2.47
C SER A 67 -15.55 14.32 3.00
N ARG A 68 -14.30 14.00 2.66
CA ARG A 68 -13.63 12.76 3.06
C ARG A 68 -12.35 13.11 3.79
N TYR A 69 -12.25 12.68 5.03
CA TYR A 69 -11.10 12.90 5.90
C TYR A 69 -10.20 11.66 5.86
N GLU A 70 -9.06 11.76 5.18
CA GLU A 70 -8.19 10.61 4.89
C GLU A 70 -7.00 10.48 5.85
N ASP A 71 -6.77 11.48 6.71
CA ASP A 71 -5.58 11.49 7.57
C ASP A 71 -5.61 10.44 8.68
N ALA A 72 -6.78 9.86 8.94
CA ALA A 72 -6.96 8.72 9.84
C ALA A 72 -6.87 7.35 9.12
N ASN A 73 -6.49 7.32 7.84
CA ASN A 73 -6.21 6.08 7.11
C ASN A 73 -5.00 5.35 7.72
N TYR A 74 -5.00 4.02 7.64
CA TYR A 74 -3.96 3.20 8.23
C TYR A 74 -3.81 1.82 7.57
N LEU A 75 -2.69 1.19 7.88
CA LEU A 75 -2.35 -0.19 7.58
C LEU A 75 -2.02 -0.92 8.89
N VAL A 76 -2.39 -2.19 8.98
CA VAL A 76 -1.94 -3.10 10.03
C VAL A 76 -1.16 -4.23 9.40
N ILE A 77 0.09 -4.38 9.80
CA ILE A 77 0.97 -5.47 9.39
C ILE A 77 1.02 -6.48 10.53
N TYR A 78 0.95 -7.77 10.22
CA TYR A 78 0.87 -8.83 11.21
C TYR A 78 1.89 -9.92 10.92
N ASN A 79 2.38 -10.54 12.00
CA ASN A 79 3.23 -11.72 11.93
C ASN A 79 2.40 -13.00 12.20
N PRO A 80 1.96 -13.72 11.15
CA PRO A 80 1.25 -15.00 11.28
C PRO A 80 2.16 -16.18 11.55
N THR A 81 3.48 -15.97 11.52
CA THR A 81 4.46 -17.04 11.65
C THR A 81 4.69 -17.42 13.12
N ASN A 82 5.46 -18.48 13.35
CA ASN A 82 5.86 -18.91 14.69
C ASN A 82 7.24 -18.35 15.10
N GLN A 83 7.88 -17.49 14.29
CA GLN A 83 9.16 -16.87 14.58
C GLN A 83 9.04 -15.34 14.63
N PRO A 84 9.84 -14.65 15.47
CA PRO A 84 9.94 -13.20 15.40
C PRO A 84 10.48 -12.75 14.04
N ILE A 85 9.90 -11.70 13.46
CA ILE A 85 10.36 -11.12 12.18
C ILE A 85 10.81 -9.68 12.42
N SER A 86 12.04 -9.39 12.01
CA SER A 86 12.63 -8.05 12.06
C SER A 86 12.14 -7.19 10.89
N LEU A 87 11.80 -5.93 11.15
CA LEU A 87 11.50 -4.90 10.15
C LEU A 87 12.76 -4.27 9.54
N ALA A 88 13.95 -4.80 9.85
CA ALA A 88 15.20 -4.38 9.21
C ALA A 88 15.09 -4.45 7.69
N ASN A 89 15.42 -3.34 7.01
CA ASN A 89 15.35 -3.19 5.55
C ASN A 89 13.93 -3.35 4.96
N MET A 90 12.88 -3.32 5.77
CA MET A 90 11.53 -3.39 5.25
C MET A 90 11.01 -2.01 4.87
N ALA A 91 10.18 -1.96 3.84
CA ALA A 91 9.53 -0.74 3.39
C ALA A 91 8.14 -0.99 2.81
N LEU A 92 7.33 0.06 2.80
CA LEU A 92 6.07 0.13 2.07
C LEU A 92 6.34 0.82 0.73
N ALA A 93 6.09 0.12 -0.37
CA ALA A 93 6.25 0.66 -1.71
C ALA A 93 4.87 0.80 -2.37
N CYS A 94 4.58 1.97 -2.96
CA CYS A 94 3.45 2.13 -3.88
C CYS A 94 3.91 1.93 -5.31
N HIS A 95 3.06 1.26 -6.08
CA HIS A 95 3.29 1.10 -7.50
C HIS A 95 2.93 2.39 -8.26
N VAL A 96 3.73 2.77 -9.25
CA VAL A 96 3.52 4.00 -10.05
C VAL A 96 2.27 3.94 -10.93
N ALA A 97 1.96 2.76 -11.46
CA ALA A 97 0.74 2.54 -12.24
C ALA A 97 -0.49 2.38 -11.33
N ASP A 98 -1.51 3.22 -11.54
CA ASP A 98 -2.83 3.14 -10.89
C ASP A 98 -3.69 2.01 -11.52
N PRO A 99 -4.36 1.15 -10.73
CA PRO A 99 -5.18 0.06 -11.28
C PRO A 99 -6.43 0.50 -12.08
N SER A 100 -6.90 1.72 -11.85
CA SER A 100 -8.09 2.30 -12.50
C SER A 100 -7.80 3.04 -13.81
N ILE A 101 -6.53 3.11 -14.19
CA ILE A 101 -6.08 3.75 -15.42
C ILE A 101 -5.56 2.65 -16.36
N GLN A 102 -6.03 2.70 -17.61
CA GLN A 102 -5.45 1.87 -18.66
C GLN A 102 -4.16 2.54 -19.12
N TYR A 103 -3.04 1.87 -18.91
CA TYR A 103 -1.77 2.27 -19.51
C TYR A 103 -1.47 1.39 -20.72
N SER A 104 -0.88 2.01 -21.73
CA SER A 104 -0.29 1.31 -22.87
C SER A 104 1.20 1.58 -22.81
N LEU A 105 1.97 0.65 -22.27
CA LEU A 105 3.42 0.83 -22.08
C LEU A 105 4.13 0.53 -23.42
N GLN A 106 5.15 1.32 -23.77
CA GLN A 106 5.91 1.08 -25.01
C GLN A 106 6.46 -0.35 -25.06
N LYS A 107 6.39 -0.97 -26.25
CA LYS A 107 7.03 -2.26 -26.54
C LYS A 107 8.51 -2.12 -26.90
N GLU A 108 8.92 -0.95 -27.40
CA GLU A 108 10.29 -0.69 -27.85
C GLU A 108 11.19 -0.29 -26.66
N GLY A 109 12.46 -0.72 -26.67
CA GLY A 109 13.35 -0.74 -25.50
C GLY A 109 13.38 -2.11 -24.80
N ASN A 110 13.78 -2.16 -23.52
CA ASN A 110 13.91 -3.40 -22.74
C ASN A 110 12.57 -4.13 -22.42
N GLY A 111 11.45 -3.72 -23.01
CA GLY A 111 10.14 -4.35 -22.88
C GLY A 111 9.28 -3.86 -21.69
N ASP A 112 8.09 -4.44 -21.55
CA ASP A 112 7.12 -4.13 -20.48
C ASP A 112 7.70 -4.47 -19.09
N PHE A 113 8.02 -3.45 -18.30
CA PHE A 113 8.62 -3.60 -16.97
C PHE A 113 7.74 -4.40 -16.03
N THR A 114 6.42 -4.32 -16.16
CA THR A 114 5.47 -4.92 -15.21
C THR A 114 5.64 -6.43 -15.13
N LYS A 115 6.14 -7.06 -16.19
CA LYS A 115 6.43 -8.50 -16.30
C LYS A 115 7.73 -8.94 -15.66
N ARG A 116 8.60 -7.98 -15.30
CA ARG A 116 9.96 -8.21 -14.82
C ARG A 116 10.14 -7.69 -13.40
N TYR A 117 9.53 -6.55 -13.10
CA TYR A 117 9.72 -5.79 -11.87
C TYR A 117 8.43 -5.18 -11.34
N TYR A 118 8.41 -4.96 -10.03
CA TYR A 118 7.45 -4.10 -9.37
C TYR A 118 7.90 -2.64 -9.55
N GLY A 119 7.11 -1.83 -10.23
CA GLY A 119 7.47 -0.44 -10.51
C GLY A 119 7.07 0.50 -9.39
N ILE A 120 8.05 0.92 -8.60
CA ILE A 120 7.89 1.82 -7.46
C ILE A 120 7.75 3.26 -7.96
N GLY A 121 6.71 3.95 -7.50
CA GLY A 121 6.59 5.42 -7.59
C GLY A 121 6.91 6.15 -6.28
N GLY A 122 6.75 5.46 -5.15
CA GLY A 122 7.10 6.01 -3.84
C GLY A 122 7.33 4.90 -2.82
N MET A 123 8.24 5.13 -1.88
CA MET A 123 8.56 4.15 -0.85
C MET A 123 8.88 4.83 0.48
N SER A 124 8.44 4.21 1.58
CA SER A 124 8.77 4.65 2.94
C SER A 124 9.20 3.43 3.77
N TYR A 125 10.38 3.49 4.39
CA TYR A 125 10.98 2.38 5.13
C TYR A 125 10.82 2.48 6.65
N PHE A 126 10.84 1.34 7.31
CA PHE A 126 10.77 1.28 8.78
C PHE A 126 12.10 1.74 9.38
N PRO A 127 12.09 2.78 10.24
CA PRO A 127 13.30 3.23 10.92
C PRO A 127 13.76 2.19 11.93
N ASN A 128 15.01 2.30 12.39
CA ASN A 128 15.41 1.65 13.64
C ASN A 128 14.81 2.41 14.83
N ASP A 129 14.66 1.71 15.95
CA ASP A 129 14.23 2.31 17.20
C ASP A 129 15.20 3.44 17.59
N PRO A 130 14.69 4.65 17.91
CA PRO A 130 15.54 5.82 18.12
C PRO A 130 16.39 5.71 19.39
N VAL A 131 16.02 4.87 20.35
CA VAL A 131 16.72 4.70 21.63
C VAL A 131 17.75 3.58 21.53
N THR A 132 17.31 2.37 21.14
CA THR A 132 18.15 1.17 21.09
C THR A 132 19.00 1.09 19.82
N LYS A 133 18.66 1.87 18.79
CA LYS A 133 19.25 1.82 17.44
C LYS A 133 19.09 0.47 16.73
N MET A 134 18.28 -0.43 17.29
CA MET A 134 18.01 -1.75 16.73
C MET A 134 16.76 -1.72 15.84
N PRO A 135 16.66 -2.62 14.86
CA PRO A 135 15.41 -2.80 14.11
C PRO A 135 14.25 -3.23 15.01
N HIS A 136 13.04 -2.78 14.69
CA HIS A 136 11.83 -3.26 15.36
C HIS A 136 11.57 -4.73 14.99
N VAL A 137 11.15 -5.54 15.96
CA VAL A 137 10.85 -6.96 15.77
C VAL A 137 9.39 -7.22 16.09
N ILE A 138 8.66 -7.80 15.14
CA ILE A 138 7.27 -8.22 15.34
C ILE A 138 7.26 -9.66 15.85
N GLN A 139 6.75 -9.87 17.06
CA GLN A 139 6.64 -11.20 17.65
C GLN A 139 5.56 -12.04 16.94
N PRO A 140 5.63 -13.39 17.00
CA PRO A 140 4.56 -14.27 16.55
C PRO A 140 3.20 -13.85 17.12
N GLY A 141 2.20 -13.70 16.25
CA GLY A 141 0.86 -13.29 16.65
C GLY A 141 0.70 -11.80 16.96
N ASP A 142 1.73 -10.99 16.72
CA ASP A 142 1.71 -9.55 16.98
C ASP A 142 1.57 -8.73 15.69
N SER A 143 1.25 -7.45 15.86
CA SER A 143 1.04 -6.49 14.77
C SER A 143 1.78 -5.17 15.01
N VAL A 144 2.10 -4.51 13.90
CA VAL A 144 2.42 -3.08 13.89
C VAL A 144 1.36 -2.32 13.08
N ILE A 145 1.19 -1.05 13.43
CA ILE A 145 0.22 -0.14 12.83
C ILE A 145 1.01 0.96 12.14
N VAL A 146 0.66 1.26 10.89
CA VAL A 146 1.18 2.42 10.16
C VAL A 146 0.02 3.37 9.92
N VAL A 147 0.08 4.56 10.52
CA VAL A 147 -0.93 5.63 10.36
C VAL A 147 -0.35 6.79 9.58
N LYS A 148 -1.21 7.60 8.93
CA LYS A 148 -0.72 8.85 8.35
C LYS A 148 -0.34 9.86 9.43
N TYR A 149 -1.18 10.01 10.45
CA TYR A 149 -0.94 10.84 11.63
C TYR A 149 -1.33 10.09 12.91
N ALA A 150 -0.46 10.01 13.92
CA ALA A 150 -0.76 9.40 15.22
C ALA A 150 -1.26 10.44 16.23
N CYS A 151 -2.33 11.16 15.88
CA CYS A 151 -2.83 12.31 16.63
C CYS A 151 -4.31 12.17 17.05
N ASP A 152 -4.81 13.15 17.81
CA ASP A 152 -6.25 13.32 18.03
C ASP A 152 -6.87 13.96 16.77
N HIS A 153 -7.47 13.12 15.91
CA HIS A 153 -7.99 13.58 14.62
C HIS A 153 -9.18 14.52 14.75
N LYS A 154 -9.90 14.52 15.89
CA LYS A 154 -10.94 15.53 16.13
C LYS A 154 -10.32 16.89 16.32
N LYS A 155 -9.28 16.99 17.15
CA LYS A 155 -8.54 18.25 17.36
C LYS A 155 -7.89 18.71 16.07
N LYS A 156 -7.30 17.80 15.30
CA LYS A 156 -6.75 18.10 13.97
C LYS A 156 -7.82 18.68 13.04
N PHE A 157 -8.96 18.00 12.92
CA PHE A 157 -10.08 18.46 12.11
C PHE A 157 -10.56 19.87 12.49
N LEU A 158 -10.76 20.14 13.79
CA LEU A 158 -11.20 21.45 14.28
C LEU A 158 -10.17 22.54 13.97
N ALA A 159 -8.88 22.26 14.19
CA ALA A 159 -7.80 23.19 13.91
C ALA A 159 -7.64 23.51 12.42
N GLU A 160 -7.77 22.52 11.53
CA GLU A 160 -7.67 22.71 10.07
C GLU A 160 -8.90 23.39 9.46
N ASN A 161 -10.06 23.27 10.12
CA ASN A 161 -11.27 23.99 9.73
C ASN A 161 -11.42 25.33 10.45
N GLU A 162 -10.40 25.75 11.22
CA GLU A 162 -10.39 27.00 11.98
C GLU A 162 -11.67 27.22 12.81
N THR A 163 -12.11 26.17 13.52
CA THR A 163 -13.40 26.16 14.23
C THR A 163 -13.28 25.57 15.63
N THR A 164 -14.23 25.90 16.49
CA THR A 164 -14.38 25.31 17.84
C THR A 164 -15.33 24.11 17.83
N GLU A 165 -15.30 23.29 18.88
CA GLU A 165 -16.25 22.18 19.02
C GLU A 165 -17.71 22.68 19.06
N GLU A 166 -17.96 23.79 19.74
CA GLU A 166 -19.27 24.44 19.87
C GLU A 166 -19.82 24.92 18.51
N GLU A 167 -18.95 25.45 17.65
CA GLU A 167 -19.31 25.87 16.29
C GLU A 167 -19.46 24.66 15.35
N ALA A 168 -18.55 23.70 15.45
CA ALA A 168 -18.61 22.47 14.67
C ALA A 168 -19.90 21.71 14.92
N LYS A 169 -20.41 21.67 16.16
CA LYS A 169 -21.72 21.06 16.50
C LYS A 169 -22.91 21.69 15.75
N LYS A 170 -22.80 22.92 15.25
CA LYS A 170 -23.87 23.61 14.51
C LYS A 170 -23.88 23.22 13.04
N ASN A 171 -22.70 23.21 12.42
CA ASN A 171 -22.54 23.21 10.96
C ASN A 171 -21.76 22.00 10.42
N TYR A 172 -21.16 21.17 11.26
CA TYR A 172 -20.40 20.00 10.85
C TYR A 172 -20.95 18.71 11.47
N TYR A 173 -20.94 17.65 10.66
CA TYR A 173 -21.46 16.33 11.03
C TYR A 173 -20.45 15.25 10.61
N GLY A 174 -20.33 14.20 11.41
CA GLY A 174 -19.45 13.06 11.15
C GLY A 174 -18.06 13.21 11.77
N TRP A 175 -17.60 14.44 12.02
CA TRP A 175 -16.30 14.71 12.67
C TRP A 175 -16.20 14.10 14.08
N GLU A 176 -17.32 13.88 14.77
CA GLU A 176 -17.33 13.30 16.12
C GLU A 176 -17.03 11.79 16.13
N ALA A 177 -17.04 11.17 14.96
CA ALA A 177 -16.61 9.80 14.74
C ALA A 177 -15.08 9.68 14.59
N LEU A 178 -14.38 10.78 14.29
CA LEU A 178 -12.93 10.76 14.08
C LEU A 178 -12.21 10.18 15.31
N PRO A 179 -11.16 9.38 15.11
CA PRO A 179 -10.54 8.63 16.18
C PRO A 179 -9.49 9.47 16.91
N ASP A 180 -9.06 8.99 18.07
CA ASP A 180 -7.91 9.52 18.80
C ASP A 180 -6.77 8.51 18.71
N TYR A 181 -5.85 8.74 17.78
CA TYR A 181 -4.67 7.90 17.58
C TYR A 181 -3.46 8.34 18.41
N SER A 182 -3.56 9.43 19.17
CA SER A 182 -2.48 9.87 20.08
C SER A 182 -2.16 8.87 21.20
N LYS A 183 -3.06 7.90 21.40
CA LYS A 183 -2.98 6.85 22.43
C LYS A 183 -2.67 5.46 21.87
N LEU A 184 -2.32 5.35 20.58
CA LEU A 184 -1.90 4.07 20.03
C LEU A 184 -0.62 3.56 20.72
N PRO A 185 -0.38 2.24 20.74
CA PRO A 185 0.80 1.67 21.38
C PRO A 185 2.08 2.17 20.70
N LYS A 186 2.92 2.90 21.45
CA LYS A 186 4.08 3.62 20.91
C LYS A 186 5.13 2.67 20.31
N ASP A 187 5.28 1.49 20.89
CA ASP A 187 6.20 0.44 20.48
C ASP A 187 5.74 -0.33 19.22
N LYS A 188 4.48 -0.14 18.81
CA LYS A 188 3.86 -0.85 17.67
C LYS A 188 3.33 0.06 16.59
N THR A 189 3.50 1.37 16.72
CA THR A 189 2.94 2.35 15.78
C THR A 189 4.06 3.06 15.05
N PHE A 190 3.87 3.27 13.76
CA PHE A 190 4.69 4.12 12.93
C PHE A 190 3.80 5.16 12.27
N GLU A 191 4.35 6.35 12.11
CA GLU A 191 3.66 7.45 11.46
C GLU A 191 4.32 7.74 10.11
N LEU A 192 3.54 7.99 9.07
CA LEU A 192 4.09 8.46 7.80
C LEU A 192 4.53 9.92 7.97
N CYS A 193 3.64 10.77 8.50
CA CYS A 193 3.74 12.23 8.57
C CYS A 193 4.00 12.86 7.19
N ASN A 194 3.52 14.06 6.90
CA ASN A 194 3.86 14.73 5.64
C ASN A 194 5.35 15.14 5.67
N GLN A 195 6.27 14.23 5.34
CA GLN A 195 7.71 14.48 5.42
C GLN A 195 8.26 15.35 4.28
N HIS A 196 7.40 16.11 3.61
CA HIS A 196 7.74 16.79 2.39
C HIS A 196 7.36 18.28 2.44
N GLU A 197 8.35 19.14 2.60
CA GLU A 197 8.32 20.48 2.00
C GLU A 197 8.89 20.44 0.58
N LEU A 198 8.23 21.17 -0.32
CA LEU A 198 8.48 21.21 -1.77
C LEU A 198 9.91 21.62 -2.16
N GLU A 199 10.69 22.25 -1.28
CA GLU A 199 12.02 22.74 -1.63
C GLU A 199 13.17 21.78 -1.29
N ASN A 200 13.03 20.85 -0.34
CA ASN A 200 14.18 20.01 0.07
C ASN A 200 13.86 18.55 0.45
N GLY A 201 12.61 18.08 0.31
CA GLY A 201 12.27 16.68 0.60
C GLY A 201 12.58 16.26 2.04
N MET A 202 12.46 17.21 2.97
CA MET A 202 12.68 16.98 4.40
C MET A 202 11.41 17.24 5.19
N TYR A 203 11.20 16.36 6.16
CA TYR A 203 10.37 16.50 7.35
C TYR A 203 10.14 17.95 7.75
N ASP A 204 8.87 18.40 7.83
CA ASP A 204 8.54 19.65 8.50
C ASP A 204 8.66 19.43 10.01
N PRO A 205 9.72 19.94 10.67
CA PRO A 205 9.87 19.75 12.11
C PRO A 205 8.76 20.46 12.91
N ASN A 206 8.04 21.39 12.28
CA ASN A 206 6.99 22.19 12.86
C ASN A 206 5.58 21.63 12.59
N ASP A 207 5.45 20.45 11.97
CA ASP A 207 4.14 19.80 11.87
C ASP A 207 3.61 19.57 13.29
N LYS A 208 2.64 20.39 13.68
CA LYS A 208 2.06 20.42 15.02
C LYS A 208 1.23 19.19 15.35
N PHE A 209 0.93 18.36 14.35
CA PHE A 209 0.18 17.11 14.51
C PHE A 209 1.08 15.87 14.52
N ASP A 210 2.36 16.02 14.17
CA ASP A 210 3.37 14.97 14.29
C ASP A 210 3.54 14.55 15.76
N ASN A 211 3.34 13.25 16.02
CA ASN A 211 3.50 12.72 17.36
C ASN A 211 4.96 12.31 17.60
N LYS A 212 5.71 13.17 18.28
CA LYS A 212 7.15 12.97 18.55
C LYS A 212 7.49 11.70 19.35
N ASP A 213 6.50 11.07 19.99
CA ASP A 213 6.67 9.80 20.70
C ASP A 213 6.53 8.57 19.78
N ILE A 214 6.08 8.75 18.55
CA ILE A 214 5.88 7.71 17.54
C ILE A 214 6.99 7.83 16.50
N PRO A 215 7.68 6.73 16.15
CA PRO A 215 8.70 6.77 15.12
C PRO A 215 8.06 7.06 13.75
N ASN A 216 8.55 8.12 13.11
CA ASN A 216 8.24 8.41 11.73
C ASN A 216 8.94 7.39 10.81
N MET A 217 8.17 6.81 9.89
CA MET A 217 8.68 6.11 8.70
C MET A 217 9.70 7.00 7.98
N ARG A 218 10.53 6.46 7.10
CA ARG A 218 11.50 7.30 6.38
C ARG A 218 11.30 7.20 4.90
N ASP A 219 11.12 8.35 4.28
CA ASP A 219 10.89 8.39 2.85
C ASP A 219 12.16 8.06 2.05
N LEU A 220 11.98 7.21 1.05
CA LEU A 220 12.92 7.06 -0.05
C LEU A 220 12.29 7.72 -1.28
N VAL A 221 12.49 9.03 -1.39
CA VAL A 221 11.98 9.82 -2.53
C VAL A 221 12.81 9.51 -3.77
N LEU A 222 12.20 8.87 -4.76
CA LEU A 222 12.80 8.67 -6.07
C LEU A 222 12.28 9.82 -6.96
N GLY A 223 13.14 10.74 -7.40
CA GLY A 223 12.73 11.84 -8.27
C GLY A 223 11.99 13.00 -7.60
N ASN A 224 11.02 13.52 -8.36
CA ASN A 224 9.99 14.50 -7.97
C ASN A 224 8.70 13.83 -7.49
N GLU A 225 8.69 12.49 -7.36
CA GLU A 225 7.49 11.76 -6.95
C GLU A 225 7.28 11.83 -5.44
N LEU A 226 6.02 11.84 -5.03
CA LEU A 226 5.66 11.94 -3.63
C LEU A 226 5.93 10.61 -2.91
N PRO A 227 6.36 10.65 -1.64
CA PRO A 227 6.52 9.44 -0.83
C PRO A 227 5.20 8.68 -0.68
N PHE A 228 5.27 7.48 -0.09
CA PHE A 228 4.04 6.75 0.23
C PHE A 228 3.22 7.52 1.28
N THR A 229 2.13 8.16 0.85
CA THR A 229 1.30 9.03 1.71
C THR A 229 0.16 8.29 2.43
N GLY A 230 0.08 6.97 2.27
CA GLY A 230 -0.94 6.12 2.87
C GLY A 230 -1.86 5.45 1.85
N PRO A 231 -2.76 4.57 2.31
CA PRO A 231 -3.63 3.82 1.43
C PRO A 231 -4.78 4.69 0.88
N SER A 232 -5.21 4.43 -0.36
CA SER A 232 -6.22 5.19 -1.11
C SER A 232 -7.13 4.27 -1.95
N GLN A 233 -8.14 4.85 -2.60
CA GLN A 233 -9.24 4.14 -3.30
C GLN A 233 -8.80 3.36 -4.54
N SER A 234 -7.69 3.74 -5.15
CA SER A 234 -7.11 3.08 -6.31
C SER A 234 -5.61 3.11 -6.21
N MET A 235 -5.00 1.99 -5.80
CA MET A 235 -3.55 1.88 -5.71
C MET A 235 -3.09 0.44 -5.57
N ARG A 236 -1.78 0.26 -5.68
CA ARG A 236 -1.10 -0.99 -5.37
C ARG A 236 -0.02 -0.72 -4.36
N ILE A 237 0.03 -1.56 -3.33
CA ILE A 237 0.95 -1.44 -2.21
C ILE A 237 1.66 -2.78 -2.04
N ALA A 238 2.96 -2.75 -1.84
CA ALA A 238 3.75 -3.91 -1.46
C ALA A 238 4.49 -3.63 -0.14
N LEU A 239 4.53 -4.64 0.73
CA LEU A 239 5.56 -4.73 1.76
C LEU A 239 6.77 -5.35 1.09
N VAL A 240 7.92 -4.69 1.17
CA VAL A 240 9.14 -5.15 0.50
C VAL A 240 10.28 -5.29 1.51
N LYS A 241 11.14 -6.28 1.31
CA LYS A 241 12.39 -6.45 2.05
C LYS A 241 13.54 -6.12 1.13
N LEU A 242 14.14 -4.96 1.34
CA LEU A 242 15.32 -4.54 0.60
C LEU A 242 16.52 -5.41 1.01
N PRO A 243 17.48 -5.69 0.10
CA PRO A 243 18.65 -6.47 0.44
C PRO A 243 19.50 -5.74 1.50
N ASP A 244 20.20 -6.52 2.32
CA ASP A 244 21.17 -6.00 3.27
C ASP A 244 22.35 -5.37 2.50
N GLY A 245 22.68 -4.12 2.81
CA GLY A 245 24.03 -3.60 2.55
C GLY A 245 24.85 -3.70 3.83
N ASP A 246 26.17 -3.80 3.71
CA ASP A 246 27.07 -3.88 4.85
C ASP A 246 27.21 -2.49 5.51
N ALA A 247 26.33 -2.20 6.48
CA ALA A 247 26.30 -0.94 7.22
C ALA A 247 27.55 -0.70 8.11
N SER A 248 28.45 -1.68 8.24
CA SER A 248 29.69 -1.55 9.02
C SER A 248 30.86 -0.97 8.22
N LYS A 249 30.73 -0.91 6.89
CA LYS A 249 31.80 -0.43 6.03
C LYS A 249 31.64 1.05 5.70
N PRO A 250 32.75 1.80 5.68
CA PRO A 250 32.71 3.24 5.46
C PRO A 250 32.09 3.58 4.10
N HIS A 251 31.34 4.68 4.07
CA HIS A 251 30.79 5.27 2.84
C HIS A 251 31.94 5.93 2.03
N THR A 252 32.93 5.13 1.64
CA THR A 252 34.10 5.55 0.87
C THR A 252 34.11 4.87 -0.49
N LYS A 253 34.40 5.65 -1.53
CA LYS A 253 34.56 5.16 -2.89
C LYS A 253 35.76 4.22 -2.97
N ASP A 254 35.63 3.15 -3.74
CA ASP A 254 36.71 2.29 -4.18
C ASP A 254 37.57 3.01 -5.22
N GLU A 255 38.60 2.32 -5.70
CA GLU A 255 39.55 2.79 -6.71
C GLU A 255 38.92 3.18 -8.06
N ASN A 256 37.69 2.72 -8.33
CA ASN A 256 36.92 3.05 -9.53
C ASN A 256 35.85 4.12 -9.27
N GLY A 257 35.75 4.64 -8.05
CA GLY A 257 34.75 5.62 -7.65
C GLY A 257 33.43 5.04 -7.11
N PHE A 258 33.34 3.71 -6.93
CA PHE A 258 32.14 2.96 -6.52
C PHE A 258 32.09 2.78 -5.00
N TYR A 259 30.94 2.82 -4.32
CA TYR A 259 30.92 2.44 -2.90
C TYR A 259 30.60 0.93 -2.80
N PRO A 260 31.55 0.08 -2.39
CA PRO A 260 31.41 -1.38 -2.51
C PRO A 260 30.41 -2.03 -1.56
N ASP A 261 29.79 -1.23 -0.68
CA ASP A 261 29.07 -1.71 0.51
C ASP A 261 27.68 -1.03 0.66
N GLU A 262 27.10 -0.62 -0.46
CA GLU A 262 25.94 0.26 -0.52
C GLU A 262 24.62 -0.41 -0.12
N SER A 263 24.14 -0.06 1.08
CA SER A 263 22.77 -0.33 1.47
C SER A 263 21.78 0.31 0.48
N PRO A 264 20.74 -0.40 0.01
CA PRO A 264 19.63 0.16 -0.79
C PRO A 264 18.82 1.27 -0.08
N ARG A 265 19.20 1.61 1.16
CA ARG A 265 18.55 2.59 2.04
C ARG A 265 18.89 4.05 1.74
N SER A 266 19.80 4.35 0.80
CA SER A 266 20.18 5.74 0.46
C SER A 266 19.56 6.19 -0.86
N ARG A 267 18.87 7.34 -0.83
CA ARG A 267 18.32 8.04 -2.00
C ARG A 267 19.39 8.31 -3.07
N SER A 268 20.59 8.71 -2.67
CA SER A 268 21.70 9.00 -3.57
C SER A 268 22.22 7.76 -4.31
N ASN A 269 22.05 6.57 -3.74
CA ASN A 269 22.53 5.32 -4.33
C ASN A 269 21.66 4.90 -5.51
N TRP A 270 20.34 5.06 -5.43
CA TRP A 270 19.43 4.74 -6.55
C TRP A 270 19.69 5.64 -7.78
N TYR A 271 20.00 6.91 -7.58
CA TYR A 271 20.36 7.81 -8.69
C TYR A 271 21.73 7.49 -9.30
N HIS A 272 22.73 7.16 -8.48
CA HIS A 272 24.05 6.86 -9.01
C HIS A 272 24.09 5.52 -9.74
N LEU A 273 23.36 4.51 -9.24
CA LEU A 273 23.13 3.25 -9.93
C LEU A 273 22.44 3.47 -11.27
N TYR A 274 21.49 4.41 -11.35
CA TYR A 274 20.85 4.80 -12.61
C TYR A 274 21.84 5.35 -13.64
N ASP A 275 22.64 6.36 -13.29
CA ASP A 275 23.58 6.99 -14.23
C ASP A 275 24.63 6.00 -14.75
N LEU A 276 25.13 5.13 -13.87
CA LEU A 276 26.12 4.12 -14.20
C LEU A 276 25.53 3.02 -15.08
N TYR A 277 24.31 2.57 -14.77
CA TYR A 277 23.61 1.64 -15.64
C TYR A 277 23.31 2.26 -17.02
N GLY A 278 22.83 3.50 -17.08
CA GLY A 278 22.61 4.21 -18.35
C GLY A 278 23.86 4.19 -19.21
N THR A 279 25.01 4.46 -18.59
CA THR A 279 26.33 4.38 -19.25
C THR A 279 26.69 2.96 -19.74
N GLU A 280 26.43 1.91 -18.95
CA GLU A 280 26.66 0.52 -19.38
C GLU A 280 25.70 0.09 -20.50
N GLN A 281 24.44 0.53 -20.43
CA GLN A 281 23.41 0.20 -21.42
C GLN A 281 23.63 0.92 -22.74
N ASP A 282 24.05 2.18 -22.71
CA ASP A 282 24.41 2.93 -23.92
C ASP A 282 25.57 2.24 -24.62
N LYS A 283 26.59 1.79 -23.89
CA LYS A 283 27.69 0.97 -24.45
C LYS A 283 27.21 -0.32 -25.10
N ILE A 284 26.23 -1.01 -24.51
CA ILE A 284 25.64 -2.24 -25.07
C ILE A 284 24.78 -1.94 -26.31
N ASN A 285 24.06 -0.81 -26.30
CA ASN A 285 23.21 -0.39 -27.41
C ASN A 285 24.02 0.09 -28.62
N ASP A 286 25.12 0.80 -28.36
CA ASP A 286 26.04 1.33 -29.37
C ASP A 286 26.99 0.26 -29.92
N GLU A 287 27.15 -0.88 -29.23
CA GLU A 287 27.97 -1.99 -29.71
C GLU A 287 27.25 -2.76 -30.83
N THR A 288 27.93 -2.87 -31.97
CA THR A 288 27.41 -3.47 -33.20
C THR A 288 27.93 -4.89 -33.43
N ASP A 289 29.02 -5.28 -32.76
CA ASP A 289 29.56 -6.64 -32.78
C ASP A 289 28.75 -7.55 -31.83
N PRO A 290 28.09 -8.61 -32.33
CA PRO A 290 27.25 -9.49 -31.52
C PRO A 290 28.00 -10.24 -30.40
N LEU A 291 29.30 -10.53 -30.58
CA LEU A 291 30.09 -11.25 -29.58
C LEU A 291 30.52 -10.30 -28.46
N LYS A 292 30.97 -9.09 -28.81
CA LYS A 292 31.29 -8.05 -27.81
C LYS A 292 30.06 -7.58 -27.06
N LYS A 293 28.93 -7.46 -27.76
CA LYS A 293 27.64 -7.15 -27.13
C LYS A 293 27.26 -8.18 -26.08
N ARG A 294 27.35 -9.48 -26.41
CA ARG A 294 27.13 -10.56 -25.43
C ARG A 294 28.12 -10.56 -24.28
N GLU A 295 29.37 -10.18 -24.54
CA GLU A 295 30.40 -10.07 -23.50
C GLU A 295 30.13 -8.89 -22.56
N LEU A 296 29.71 -7.74 -23.09
CA LEU A 296 29.26 -6.58 -22.30
C LEU A 296 28.01 -6.92 -21.47
N GLU A 297 27.02 -7.60 -22.07
CA GLU A 297 25.83 -8.10 -21.37
C GLU A 297 26.21 -9.06 -20.24
N LYS A 298 27.18 -9.96 -20.46
CA LYS A 298 27.69 -10.91 -19.47
C LYS A 298 28.46 -10.22 -18.34
N ASN A 299 29.22 -9.18 -18.65
CA ASN A 299 30.11 -8.48 -17.73
C ASN A 299 29.45 -7.30 -17.02
N ARG A 300 28.15 -7.07 -17.24
CA ARG A 300 27.37 -6.04 -16.56
C ARG A 300 27.59 -6.11 -15.04
N LYS A 301 27.89 -4.95 -14.46
CA LYS A 301 28.25 -4.85 -13.03
C LYS A 301 27.06 -4.45 -12.17
N TYR A 302 26.14 -3.64 -12.71
CA TYR A 302 25.06 -3.06 -11.91
C TYR A 302 23.74 -3.83 -12.07
N PRO A 303 23.17 -4.36 -10.96
CA PRO A 303 21.85 -4.97 -10.93
C PRO A 303 20.72 -4.04 -11.34
N THR A 304 19.55 -4.64 -11.55
CA THR A 304 18.34 -4.15 -12.21
C THR A 304 17.47 -3.18 -11.39
N ALA A 305 18.08 -2.42 -10.48
CA ALA A 305 17.43 -1.30 -9.78
C ALA A 305 17.39 -0.09 -10.73
N TYR A 306 16.34 -0.03 -11.55
CA TYR A 306 16.23 0.87 -12.71
C TYR A 306 15.38 2.08 -12.35
N TRP A 307 15.93 3.30 -12.32
CA TRP A 307 15.10 4.51 -12.40
C TRP A 307 14.92 4.87 -13.87
N HIS A 308 13.73 5.03 -14.43
CA HIS A 308 13.60 5.56 -15.81
C HIS A 308 12.21 6.06 -16.13
N ILE A 309 12.14 6.84 -17.20
CA ILE A 309 10.87 7.26 -17.78
C ILE A 309 10.32 6.12 -18.64
N ILE A 310 9.17 5.58 -18.26
CA ILE A 310 8.38 4.69 -19.10
C ILE A 310 7.29 5.50 -19.78
N TYR A 311 7.42 5.62 -21.10
CA TYR A 311 6.45 6.30 -21.91
C TYR A 311 5.20 5.45 -22.13
N ASN A 312 4.04 6.07 -22.03
CA ASN A 312 2.82 5.48 -22.56
C ASN A 312 2.73 5.74 -24.07
N THR A 313 2.06 4.85 -24.81
CA THR A 313 1.83 5.01 -26.26
C THR A 313 0.74 6.04 -26.58
N THR A 314 0.14 6.67 -25.57
CA THR A 314 -0.95 7.64 -25.71
C THR A 314 -0.49 9.10 -25.77
N GLY A 315 0.83 9.35 -25.66
CA GLY A 315 1.39 10.71 -25.76
C GLY A 315 1.26 11.56 -24.49
N MET A 316 0.76 10.99 -23.38
CA MET A 316 0.89 11.61 -22.06
C MET A 316 2.32 11.38 -21.53
N GLY A 317 2.84 12.28 -20.70
CA GLY A 317 4.16 12.15 -20.07
C GLY A 317 4.38 10.75 -19.47
N GLY A 318 5.60 10.23 -19.61
CA GLY A 318 5.96 8.92 -19.05
C GLY A 318 6.02 8.92 -17.52
N PHE A 319 6.05 7.73 -16.93
CA PHE A 319 6.22 7.55 -15.49
C PHE A 319 7.69 7.46 -15.17
N TYR A 320 8.18 8.19 -14.18
CA TYR A 320 9.44 7.78 -13.59
C TYR A 320 9.17 6.58 -12.70
N VAL A 321 9.94 5.51 -12.87
CA VAL A 321 9.73 4.29 -12.10
C VAL A 321 11.05 3.77 -11.60
N ALA A 322 11.10 3.37 -10.33
CA ALA A 322 12.14 2.49 -9.84
C ALA A 322 11.68 1.04 -9.96
N GLU A 323 12.38 0.25 -10.77
CA GLU A 323 12.14 -1.19 -10.91
C GLU A 323 12.68 -1.95 -9.69
N LEU A 324 11.82 -2.69 -8.99
CA LEU A 324 12.17 -3.57 -7.87
C LEU A 324 11.94 -5.03 -8.26
N ASN A 325 12.87 -5.92 -7.92
CA ASN A 325 12.68 -7.35 -8.14
C ASN A 325 11.48 -7.87 -7.32
N TYR A 326 10.55 -8.57 -7.98
CA TYR A 326 9.39 -9.18 -7.32
C TYR A 326 9.76 -10.15 -6.18
N ASN A 327 10.96 -10.73 -6.20
CA ASN A 327 11.46 -11.60 -5.13
C ASN A 327 11.70 -10.85 -3.80
N TRP A 328 11.70 -9.51 -3.82
CA TRP A 328 11.80 -8.69 -2.62
C TRP A 328 10.43 -8.30 -2.07
N VAL A 329 9.34 -8.62 -2.77
CA VAL A 329 7.97 -8.43 -2.28
C VAL A 329 7.68 -9.51 -1.23
N VAL A 330 7.32 -9.05 -0.04
CA VAL A 330 6.93 -9.87 1.11
C VAL A 330 5.43 -10.15 1.09
N ASP A 331 4.62 -9.12 0.81
CA ASP A 331 3.17 -9.23 0.63
C ASP A 331 2.68 -8.05 -0.24
N PHE A 332 1.49 -8.19 -0.84
CA PHE A 332 0.93 -7.17 -1.71
C PHE A 332 -0.57 -6.94 -1.48
N LEU A 333 -1.04 -5.80 -1.94
CA LEU A 333 -2.46 -5.46 -2.03
C LEU A 333 -2.73 -4.54 -3.23
N THR A 334 -3.69 -4.90 -4.07
CA THR A 334 -4.31 -3.98 -5.03
C THR A 334 -5.66 -3.53 -4.51
N ILE A 335 -5.76 -2.24 -4.17
CA ILE A 335 -7.01 -1.59 -3.81
C ILE A 335 -7.59 -0.99 -5.08
N CYS A 336 -8.75 -1.49 -5.51
CA CYS A 336 -9.50 -0.90 -6.62
C CYS A 336 -10.90 -1.54 -6.68
N PRO A 337 -11.98 -0.76 -6.81
CA PRO A 337 -13.29 -1.30 -7.16
C PRO A 337 -13.20 -2.11 -8.45
N SER A 338 -13.72 -3.33 -8.47
CA SER A 338 -13.60 -4.23 -9.63
C SER A 338 -14.23 -3.68 -10.91
N THR A 339 -15.23 -2.82 -10.76
CA THR A 339 -15.93 -2.08 -11.83
C THR A 339 -15.08 -0.98 -12.46
N GLU A 340 -14.07 -0.48 -11.73
CA GLU A 340 -13.19 0.62 -12.15
C GLU A 340 -11.81 0.11 -12.55
N LYS A 341 -11.48 -1.17 -12.30
CA LYS A 341 -10.19 -1.76 -12.68
C LYS A 341 -10.07 -1.76 -14.20
N LYS A 342 -9.01 -1.13 -14.71
CA LYS A 342 -8.71 -1.09 -16.16
C LYS A 342 -7.44 -1.82 -16.52
N MET A 343 -6.50 -1.98 -15.58
CA MET A 343 -5.22 -2.63 -15.85
C MET A 343 -4.89 -3.73 -14.84
N ASP A 344 -4.43 -4.87 -15.35
CA ASP A 344 -3.72 -5.91 -14.58
C ASP A 344 -2.21 -5.67 -14.68
N LEU A 345 -1.46 -5.88 -13.59
CA LEU A 345 0.01 -5.76 -13.63
C LEU A 345 0.68 -6.95 -14.31
N LEU A 346 0.27 -8.18 -14.00
CA LEU A 346 0.75 -9.38 -14.69
C LEU A 346 -0.47 -10.04 -15.34
N THR A 347 -0.30 -10.79 -16.41
CA THR A 347 -1.41 -11.52 -17.03
C THR A 347 -1.06 -13.00 -17.03
N GLY A 348 -1.45 -13.72 -15.98
CA GLY A 348 -1.30 -15.18 -15.87
C GLY A 348 -0.07 -15.64 -15.05
N PRO A 349 0.06 -16.96 -14.80
CA PRO A 349 1.18 -17.51 -14.04
C PRO A 349 2.48 -17.25 -14.80
N SER A 350 3.16 -16.19 -14.39
CA SER A 350 4.41 -15.77 -15.00
C SER A 350 5.51 -16.37 -14.14
N SER A 351 6.35 -17.20 -14.73
CA SER A 351 7.65 -17.46 -14.13
C SER A 351 8.55 -16.28 -14.46
N VAL A 352 9.09 -15.60 -13.46
CA VAL A 352 10.14 -14.60 -13.69
C VAL A 352 11.48 -15.29 -13.65
N THR A 353 12.38 -14.78 -14.47
CA THR A 353 13.81 -15.09 -14.34
C THR A 353 14.25 -14.66 -12.95
N VAL A 354 14.87 -15.57 -12.20
CA VAL A 354 15.46 -15.27 -10.90
C VAL A 354 16.78 -14.59 -11.17
N TYR A 355 17.01 -13.45 -10.51
CA TYR A 355 18.27 -12.73 -10.59
C TYR A 355 19.01 -12.83 -9.26
N ASP A 356 20.34 -12.96 -9.30
CA ASP A 356 21.18 -12.88 -8.11
C ASP A 356 21.24 -11.44 -7.56
N ALA A 357 21.97 -11.23 -6.45
CA ALA A 357 22.14 -9.90 -5.85
C ALA A 357 22.84 -8.89 -6.78
N THR A 358 23.45 -9.35 -7.87
CA THR A 358 24.09 -8.52 -8.91
C THR A 358 23.23 -8.38 -10.17
N GLY A 359 22.00 -8.91 -10.16
CA GLY A 359 21.03 -8.75 -11.25
C GLY A 359 21.31 -9.67 -12.43
N ARG A 360 22.10 -10.74 -12.23
CA ARG A 360 22.35 -11.75 -13.26
C ARG A 360 21.33 -12.87 -13.16
N PRO A 361 20.78 -13.36 -14.29
CA PRO A 361 19.94 -14.56 -14.27
C PRO A 361 20.68 -15.69 -13.55
N ILE A 362 20.10 -16.21 -12.48
CA ILE A 362 20.56 -17.44 -11.88
C ILE A 362 20.31 -18.52 -12.92
N MET A 363 21.32 -19.34 -13.23
CA MET A 363 21.20 -20.40 -14.23
C MET A 363 20.90 -21.74 -13.55
N GLU A 364 20.01 -22.54 -14.14
CA GLU A 364 19.78 -23.94 -13.79
C GLU A 364 20.25 -24.80 -14.97
N GLY A 365 21.53 -25.20 -14.94
CA GLY A 365 22.19 -25.79 -16.10
C GLY A 365 22.46 -24.74 -17.19
N THR A 366 21.88 -24.93 -18.38
CA THR A 366 22.01 -23.99 -19.53
C THR A 366 20.83 -23.04 -19.69
N GLU A 367 19.79 -23.17 -18.87
CA GLU A 367 18.59 -22.33 -18.93
C GLU A 367 18.57 -21.33 -17.77
N GLU A 368 17.99 -20.16 -18.00
CA GLU A 368 17.71 -19.20 -16.93
C GLU A 368 16.75 -19.85 -15.93
N LYS A 369 17.12 -19.85 -14.65
CA LYS A 369 16.26 -20.28 -13.55
C LYS A 369 15.04 -19.37 -13.56
N LYS A 370 13.89 -19.96 -13.85
CA LYS A 370 12.60 -19.30 -13.82
C LYS A 370 11.85 -19.78 -12.60
N GLU A 371 11.63 -18.89 -11.64
CA GLU A 371 10.73 -19.18 -10.54
C GLU A 371 9.34 -18.71 -10.91
N LYS A 372 8.36 -19.58 -10.67
CA LYS A 372 6.97 -19.12 -10.65
C LYS A 372 6.90 -17.95 -9.69
N VAL A 373 6.54 -16.77 -10.19
CA VAL A 373 6.26 -15.66 -9.29
C VAL A 373 4.93 -15.97 -8.67
N TRP A 374 4.97 -16.34 -7.41
CA TRP A 374 3.80 -16.56 -6.56
C TRP A 374 3.14 -15.23 -6.15
N TRP A 375 3.59 -14.10 -6.69
CA TRP A 375 3.11 -12.75 -6.37
C TRP A 375 2.58 -12.02 -7.60
N TYR A 376 1.47 -12.52 -8.17
CA TYR A 376 0.63 -11.74 -9.07
C TYR A 376 -0.69 -11.45 -8.37
N ASP A 377 -1.11 -10.18 -8.34
CA ASP A 377 -2.47 -9.85 -7.92
C ASP A 377 -3.47 -9.98 -9.07
N ARG A 378 -4.05 -11.18 -9.23
CA ARG A 378 -5.13 -11.39 -10.21
C ARG A 378 -6.45 -10.73 -9.81
N GLY A 379 -6.55 -10.21 -8.59
CA GLY A 379 -7.76 -9.61 -8.06
C GLY A 379 -7.59 -8.14 -7.75
N THR A 380 -8.67 -7.55 -7.29
CA THR A 380 -8.64 -6.27 -6.58
C THR A 380 -9.55 -6.40 -5.38
N ALA A 381 -9.19 -5.71 -4.31
CA ALA A 381 -10.04 -5.60 -3.14
C ALA A 381 -10.53 -4.17 -3.00
N SER A 382 -11.79 -4.00 -2.59
CA SER A 382 -12.35 -2.69 -2.29
C SER A 382 -13.53 -2.85 -1.33
N VAL A 383 -13.69 -1.90 -0.42
CA VAL A 383 -14.90 -1.76 0.42
C VAL A 383 -15.98 -0.93 -0.26
N CYS A 384 -15.66 -0.32 -1.42
CA CYS A 384 -16.52 0.53 -2.23
C CYS A 384 -16.74 -0.05 -3.63
N ASN A 385 -17.86 0.33 -4.24
CA ASN A 385 -18.25 -0.12 -5.59
C ASN A 385 -17.69 0.76 -6.72
N ARG A 386 -17.07 1.90 -6.42
CA ARG A 386 -16.41 2.80 -7.37
C ARG A 386 -15.46 3.75 -6.64
N ILE A 387 -14.72 4.55 -7.40
CA ILE A 387 -13.81 5.58 -6.89
C ILE A 387 -14.61 6.89 -6.73
N PHE A 388 -14.53 7.51 -5.56
CA PHE A 388 -15.21 8.77 -5.27
C PHE A 388 -14.28 9.97 -5.46
N THR A 389 -14.83 11.01 -6.08
CA THR A 389 -14.15 12.27 -6.44
C THR A 389 -14.76 13.45 -5.69
N SER A 390 -14.12 14.62 -5.77
CA SER A 390 -14.67 15.89 -5.26
C SER A 390 -16.06 16.20 -5.85
N GLY A 391 -16.31 15.81 -7.11
CA GLY A 391 -17.61 15.95 -7.75
C GLY A 391 -18.72 15.19 -7.04
N ASP A 392 -18.42 13.97 -6.58
CA ASP A 392 -19.36 13.14 -5.82
C ASP A 392 -19.70 13.78 -4.48
N PHE A 393 -18.71 14.31 -3.77
CA PHE A 393 -18.91 14.96 -2.47
C PHE A 393 -19.63 16.31 -2.57
N SER A 394 -19.57 16.96 -3.72
CA SER A 394 -20.36 18.16 -4.02
C SER A 394 -21.84 17.85 -4.33
N ASN A 395 -22.19 16.57 -4.52
CA ASN A 395 -23.55 16.15 -4.84
C ASN A 395 -24.39 15.96 -3.56
N SER A 396 -25.49 16.70 -3.44
CA SER A 396 -26.41 16.59 -2.30
C SER A 396 -27.09 15.23 -2.19
N SER A 397 -27.14 14.46 -3.29
CA SER A 397 -27.69 13.11 -3.34
C SER A 397 -26.66 12.02 -3.06
N PHE A 398 -25.42 12.38 -2.70
CA PHE A 398 -24.40 11.41 -2.30
C PHE A 398 -24.88 10.60 -1.09
N ASP A 399 -24.65 9.29 -1.12
CA ASP A 399 -24.97 8.40 -0.01
C ASP A 399 -23.70 8.10 0.80
N PRO A 400 -23.55 8.66 2.02
CA PRO A 400 -22.40 8.42 2.88
C PRO A 400 -22.27 6.95 3.32
N SER A 401 -23.31 6.12 3.18
CA SER A 401 -23.22 4.68 3.47
C SER A 401 -22.25 3.94 2.53
N GLN A 402 -21.88 4.55 1.41
CA GLN A 402 -20.94 4.00 0.45
C GLN A 402 -19.47 4.09 0.92
N LEU A 403 -19.14 4.96 1.89
CA LEU A 403 -17.80 5.12 2.47
C LEU A 403 -17.66 4.35 3.79
N GLN A 404 -17.83 3.03 3.75
CA GLN A 404 -17.80 2.22 4.96
C GLN A 404 -16.83 1.06 4.87
N GLY A 405 -16.12 0.82 5.98
CA GLY A 405 -15.39 -0.41 6.26
C GLY A 405 -13.88 -0.32 6.05
N ALA A 406 -13.20 -1.39 6.41
CA ALA A 406 -11.81 -1.66 6.09
C ALA A 406 -11.69 -2.99 5.33
N LEU A 407 -10.59 -3.16 4.60
CA LEU A 407 -10.21 -4.46 4.07
C LEU A 407 -9.57 -5.27 5.18
N ILE A 408 -10.18 -6.41 5.52
CA ILE A 408 -9.69 -7.34 6.53
C ILE A 408 -9.21 -8.60 5.84
N ARG A 409 -7.99 -9.06 6.16
CA ARG A 409 -7.46 -10.31 5.64
C ARG A 409 -8.32 -11.47 6.12
N ARG A 410 -8.78 -12.30 5.19
CA ARG A 410 -9.60 -13.48 5.46
C ARG A 410 -8.79 -14.55 6.17
N THR A 411 -9.51 -15.39 6.89
CA THR A 411 -8.99 -16.63 7.46
C THR A 411 -9.82 -17.81 6.97
N ASN A 412 -9.20 -18.96 6.73
CA ASN A 412 -9.89 -20.19 6.34
C ASN A 412 -10.21 -21.12 7.53
N GLY A 413 -10.07 -20.61 8.76
CA GLY A 413 -10.22 -21.40 10.00
C GLY A 413 -8.95 -22.12 10.45
N LYS A 414 -7.91 -22.19 9.61
CA LYS A 414 -6.58 -22.76 9.91
C LYS A 414 -5.43 -21.74 9.86
N GLY A 415 -5.73 -20.48 9.55
CA GLY A 415 -4.72 -19.47 9.27
C GLY A 415 -5.26 -18.33 8.40
N PHE A 416 -4.40 -17.37 8.09
CA PHE A 416 -4.68 -16.31 7.13
C PHE A 416 -4.63 -16.84 5.70
N VAL A 417 -5.45 -16.24 4.83
CA VAL A 417 -5.48 -16.55 3.40
C VAL A 417 -4.46 -15.67 2.68
N ALA A 418 -3.51 -16.27 1.96
CA ALA A 418 -2.50 -15.58 1.15
C ALA A 418 -2.48 -16.16 -0.28
N GLU A 419 -3.60 -15.97 -0.98
CA GLU A 419 -3.75 -16.31 -2.39
C GLU A 419 -3.12 -15.23 -3.27
N MET A 420 -2.89 -15.58 -4.53
CA MET A 420 -2.44 -14.64 -5.58
C MET A 420 -3.58 -13.74 -6.07
N SER A 421 -4.36 -13.16 -5.14
CA SER A 421 -5.54 -12.36 -5.44
C SER A 421 -6.01 -11.58 -4.21
N SER A 422 -5.96 -10.25 -4.28
CA SER A 422 -6.55 -9.39 -3.26
C SER A 422 -8.05 -9.66 -3.08
N ALA A 423 -8.77 -9.99 -4.15
CA ALA A 423 -10.19 -10.32 -4.09
C ALA A 423 -10.51 -11.57 -3.25
N LEU A 424 -9.58 -12.53 -3.21
CA LEU A 424 -9.71 -13.74 -2.39
C LEU A 424 -9.15 -13.56 -0.99
N ASN A 425 -8.14 -12.71 -0.84
CA ASN A 425 -7.45 -12.47 0.41
C ASN A 425 -8.26 -11.60 1.37
N TYR A 426 -9.09 -10.69 0.86
CA TYR A 426 -9.73 -9.68 1.70
C TYR A 426 -11.25 -9.75 1.72
N THR A 427 -11.82 -9.36 2.85
CA THR A 427 -13.26 -9.09 3.00
C THR A 427 -13.46 -7.69 3.56
N LYS A 428 -14.66 -7.14 3.39
CA LYS A 428 -15.07 -5.90 4.04
C LYS A 428 -15.39 -6.20 5.51
N GLY A 429 -14.85 -5.38 6.42
CA GLY A 429 -15.11 -5.48 7.86
C GLY A 429 -15.19 -4.12 8.54
N VAL A 430 -15.45 -4.14 9.85
CA VAL A 430 -15.39 -2.94 10.69
C VAL A 430 -13.92 -2.61 10.96
N PRO A 431 -13.46 -1.35 10.78
CA PRO A 431 -12.09 -0.98 11.08
C PRO A 431 -11.75 -1.22 12.56
N SER A 432 -10.63 -1.88 12.88
CA SER A 432 -10.27 -2.24 14.26
C SER A 432 -9.92 -1.05 15.15
N LEU A 433 -9.40 0.04 14.54
CA LEU A 433 -9.11 1.31 15.21
C LEU A 433 -10.30 2.27 15.23
N SER A 434 -11.49 1.79 14.84
CA SER A 434 -12.73 2.54 14.95
C SER A 434 -13.10 2.86 16.40
N ARG A 435 -13.95 3.87 16.57
CA ARG A 435 -14.53 4.20 17.87
C ARG A 435 -15.34 3.01 18.41
N ARG A 436 -15.13 2.69 19.67
CA ARG A 436 -15.83 1.62 20.41
C ARG A 436 -16.90 2.20 21.34
N ASP A 437 -17.88 1.37 21.69
CA ASP A 437 -18.90 1.73 22.67
C ASP A 437 -18.33 1.76 24.11
N SER A 438 -19.18 2.11 25.09
CA SER A 438 -18.77 2.17 26.51
C SER A 438 -18.36 0.82 27.10
N LYS A 439 -18.60 -0.29 26.40
CA LYS A 439 -18.21 -1.65 26.77
C LYS A 439 -16.99 -2.14 25.97
N GLY A 440 -16.36 -1.27 25.17
CA GLY A 440 -15.19 -1.61 24.35
C GLY A 440 -15.53 -2.40 23.08
N LYS A 441 -16.81 -2.58 22.75
CA LYS A 441 -17.23 -3.31 21.55
C LYS A 441 -17.08 -2.41 20.31
N PRO A 442 -16.62 -2.95 19.15
CA PRO A 442 -16.68 -2.22 17.89
C PRO A 442 -18.12 -1.79 17.59
N LEU A 443 -18.28 -0.52 17.22
CA LEU A 443 -19.56 -0.04 16.71
C LEU A 443 -19.82 -0.67 15.33
N ASP A 444 -21.08 -0.92 14.97
CA ASP A 444 -21.39 -1.32 13.59
C ASP A 444 -20.99 -0.21 12.61
N MET A 445 -20.80 -0.57 11.34
CA MET A 445 -20.32 0.39 10.33
C MET A 445 -21.20 1.65 10.27
N THR A 446 -22.52 1.50 10.29
CA THR A 446 -23.46 2.63 10.25
C THR A 446 -23.36 3.56 11.46
N ALA A 447 -23.15 3.00 12.65
CA ALA A 447 -23.04 3.71 13.92
C ALA A 447 -21.67 4.40 14.06
N TYR A 448 -20.59 3.70 13.72
CA TYR A 448 -19.23 4.26 13.71
C TYR A 448 -19.16 5.48 12.80
N TRP A 449 -19.74 5.38 11.61
CA TRP A 449 -19.64 6.42 10.58
C TRP A 449 -20.57 7.61 10.78
N LYS A 450 -21.44 7.59 11.80
CA LYS A 450 -22.52 8.59 11.98
C LYS A 450 -23.35 8.81 10.71
N VAL A 451 -23.42 7.80 9.84
CA VAL A 451 -24.06 7.87 8.52
C VAL A 451 -25.51 8.29 8.62
N ASN A 452 -26.23 7.79 9.63
CA ASN A 452 -27.63 8.13 9.85
C ASN A 452 -27.82 9.61 10.19
N SER A 453 -26.94 10.19 11.03
CA SER A 453 -27.01 11.62 11.35
C SER A 453 -26.66 12.51 10.15
N ILE A 454 -25.68 12.09 9.34
CA ILE A 454 -25.32 12.80 8.11
C ILE A 454 -26.50 12.75 7.12
N ASN A 455 -27.05 11.56 6.87
CA ASN A 455 -28.19 11.36 5.97
C ASN A 455 -29.44 12.11 6.42
N ALA A 456 -29.73 12.10 7.72
CA ALA A 456 -30.88 12.83 8.27
C ALA A 456 -30.75 14.34 8.04
N ARG A 457 -29.53 14.89 8.07
CA ARG A 457 -29.31 16.31 7.82
C ARG A 457 -29.33 16.65 6.34
N ALA A 458 -28.65 15.89 5.50
CA ALA A 458 -28.61 16.13 4.06
C ALA A 458 -30.00 16.07 3.39
N LYS A 459 -30.94 15.31 3.97
CA LYS A 459 -32.32 15.20 3.49
C LYS A 459 -33.29 16.25 4.05
N LYS A 460 -32.91 17.03 5.07
CA LYS A 460 -33.72 18.17 5.53
C LYS A 460 -33.56 19.30 4.50
N LYS A 461 -34.49 19.34 3.55
CA LYS A 461 -34.71 20.48 2.66
C LYS A 461 -35.61 21.51 3.34
#